data_AF-A0A3B9RWR8-F1
#
_entry.id   AF-A0A3B9RWR8-F1
#
_cell.length_a   1.000
_cell.length_b   1.000
_cell.length_c   1.000
_cell.angle_alpha   90.00
_cell.angle_beta   90.00
_cell.angle_gamma   90.00
#
_symmetry.space_group_name_H-M   'P 1'
#
loop_
_entity.id
_entity.type
_entity.pdbx_description
1 polymer ?
#
loop_
_entity_poly.entity_id
_entity_poly.type
_entity_poly.pdbx_seq_one_letter_code
_entity_poly.pdbx_strand_id
1 'polypeptide(L)'
;MPQTEKTRLIKQAIDLRLHRRHKPERGLEMAFYTFDILGDYGMYRDLQRHRMLTQERQPLTTRYGYDTPDEIEDAGLGAEYHRAMVRSADAFETIVKDFPHEAQYVVPMSYNIRWYVHINLRALIWLTEIRSTPQGHTGYRKIAQEMFKKVEAVQPLLAKYMKFVDLNEYSLGRLSSEQRQEDKHV
;
A
#
# COMPACT_ATOMS: atom_id res chain seq x y z
N MET A 1 20.86 28.59 8.07
CA MET A 1 19.52 28.98 8.54
C MET A 1 19.25 28.31 9.88
N PRO A 2 18.82 29.05 10.92
CA PRO A 2 18.45 28.47 12.21
C PRO A 2 17.31 27.44 12.08
N GLN A 3 17.32 26.40 12.92
CA GLN A 3 16.33 25.32 12.88
C GLN A 3 14.89 25.82 13.10
N THR A 4 14.73 26.86 13.90
CA THR A 4 13.45 27.54 14.16
C THR A 4 12.89 28.18 12.90
N GLU A 5 13.73 28.88 12.14
CA GLU A 5 13.35 29.51 10.89
C GLU A 5 13.00 28.48 9.81
N LYS A 6 13.79 27.41 9.69
CA LYS A 6 13.48 26.27 8.79
C LYS A 6 12.11 25.66 9.10
N THR A 7 11.83 25.43 10.38
CA THR A 7 10.55 24.87 10.85
C THR A 7 9.38 25.80 10.54
N ARG A 8 9.56 27.11 10.75
CA ARG A 8 8.55 28.13 10.43
C ARG A 8 8.22 28.15 8.94
N LEU A 9 9.23 28.14 8.06
CA LEU A 9 9.04 28.15 6.61
C LEU A 9 8.33 26.88 6.12
N ILE A 10 8.73 25.71 6.62
CA ILE A 10 8.07 24.44 6.28
C ILE A 10 6.61 24.44 6.73
N LYS A 11 6.32 24.91 7.95
CA LYS A 11 4.95 25.01 8.45
C LYS A 11 4.09 25.91 7.54
N GLN A 12 4.60 27.09 7.18
CA GLN A 12 3.91 28.00 6.26
C GLN A 12 3.61 27.34 4.91
N ALA A 13 4.54 26.58 4.35
CA ALA A 13 4.32 25.84 3.10
C ALA A 13 3.23 24.75 3.25
N ILE A 14 3.22 24.02 4.36
CA ILE A 14 2.20 23.00 4.66
C ILE A 14 0.81 23.62 4.81
N ASP A 15 0.72 24.80 5.43
CA ASP A 15 -0.55 25.49 5.69
C ASP A 15 -1.23 25.94 4.38
N LEU A 16 -0.47 26.21 3.30
CA LEU A 16 -1.00 26.51 1.97
C LEU A 16 -1.78 25.32 1.34
N ARG A 17 -1.52 24.08 1.79
CA ARG A 17 -2.26 22.90 1.31
C ARG A 17 -3.61 22.78 2.01
N LEU A 18 -4.64 23.48 1.53
CA LEU A 18 -5.99 23.38 2.11
C LEU A 18 -6.72 22.07 1.77
N HIS A 19 -6.29 21.38 0.70
CA HIS A 19 -6.92 20.14 0.24
C HIS A 19 -5.88 19.15 -0.27
N ARG A 20 -6.12 17.84 -0.18
CA ARG A 20 -5.20 16.78 -0.65
C ARG A 20 -4.75 16.93 -2.10
N ARG A 21 -5.61 17.52 -2.95
CA ARG A 21 -5.31 17.77 -4.37
C ARG A 21 -4.35 18.95 -4.58
N HIS A 22 -4.10 19.78 -3.57
CA HIS A 22 -3.08 20.81 -3.64
C HIS A 22 -1.71 20.13 -3.62
N LYS A 23 -1.03 20.19 -4.76
CA LYS A 23 0.26 19.51 -4.94
C LYS A 23 1.31 20.18 -4.04
N PRO A 24 2.08 19.39 -3.28
CA PRO A 24 3.26 19.91 -2.61
C PRO A 24 4.25 20.51 -3.62
N GLU A 25 5.11 21.40 -3.14
CA GLU A 25 6.14 22.08 -3.91
C GLU A 25 7.18 21.10 -4.48
N ARG A 26 7.82 21.51 -5.58
CA ARG A 26 8.81 20.67 -6.28
C ARG A 26 10.08 20.42 -5.46
N GLY A 27 10.39 21.27 -4.48
CA GLY A 27 11.54 21.06 -3.59
C GLY A 27 11.52 19.73 -2.84
N LEU A 28 10.33 19.15 -2.63
CA LEU A 28 10.16 17.84 -2.01
C LEU A 28 10.49 16.66 -2.95
N GLU A 29 10.84 16.92 -4.22
CA GLU A 29 11.41 15.89 -5.10
C GLU A 29 12.86 15.54 -4.73
N MET A 30 13.52 16.34 -3.88
CA MET A 30 14.93 16.13 -3.49
C MET A 30 15.13 15.12 -2.36
N ALA A 31 14.10 14.85 -1.56
CA ALA A 31 14.16 13.87 -0.48
C ALA A 31 13.61 12.53 -0.98
N PHE A 32 14.37 11.45 -0.77
CA PHE A 32 14.01 10.11 -1.21
C PHE A 32 13.89 9.16 -0.03
N TYR A 33 13.01 8.17 -0.19
CA TYR A 33 12.81 7.07 0.74
C TYR A 33 12.82 5.76 -0.03
N THR A 34 13.41 4.73 0.57
CA THR A 34 13.37 3.37 0.05
C THR A 34 12.66 2.49 1.07
N PHE A 35 11.63 1.80 0.62
CA PHE A 35 10.86 0.86 1.42
C PHE A 35 11.06 -0.54 0.86
N ASP A 36 11.22 -1.50 1.75
CA ASP A 36 11.15 -2.92 1.45
C ASP A 36 9.81 -3.42 1.99
N ILE A 37 8.98 -3.94 1.10
CA ILE A 37 7.59 -4.27 1.38
C ILE A 37 7.40 -5.75 1.14
N LEU A 38 6.86 -6.42 2.15
CA LEU A 38 6.29 -7.76 2.04
C LEU A 38 4.79 -7.64 2.19
N GLY A 39 4.05 -8.05 1.17
CA GLY A 39 2.60 -8.01 1.20
C GLY A 39 1.99 -8.79 0.04
N ASP A 40 0.68 -8.95 0.09
CA ASP A 40 -0.12 -9.69 -0.88
C ASP A 40 0.13 -9.23 -2.33
N TYR A 41 0.17 -10.20 -3.25
CA TYR A 41 0.41 -9.94 -4.67
C TYR A 41 -0.70 -9.07 -5.30
N GLY A 42 -1.96 -9.22 -4.90
CA GLY A 42 -3.04 -8.30 -5.27
C GLY A 42 -2.75 -6.85 -4.85
N MET A 43 -2.29 -6.63 -3.62
CA MET A 43 -1.90 -5.30 -3.14
C MET A 43 -0.75 -4.71 -3.97
N TYR A 44 0.26 -5.52 -4.31
CA TYR A 44 1.32 -5.10 -5.22
C TYR A 44 0.76 -4.65 -6.59
N ARG A 45 -0.17 -5.41 -7.18
CA ARG A 45 -0.78 -5.05 -8.47
C ARG A 45 -1.55 -3.72 -8.44
N ASP A 46 -2.10 -3.35 -7.29
CA ASP A 46 -2.74 -2.05 -7.09
C ASP A 46 -1.73 -0.90 -6.89
N LEU A 47 -0.67 -1.16 -6.12
CA LEU A 47 0.36 -0.17 -5.78
C LEU A 47 1.33 0.09 -6.94
N GLN A 48 1.63 -0.91 -7.77
CA GLN A 48 2.54 -0.78 -8.92
C GLN A 48 2.07 0.27 -9.95
N ARG A 49 0.80 0.70 -9.89
CA ARG A 49 0.22 1.71 -10.79
C ARG A 49 0.78 3.12 -10.57
N HIS A 50 1.48 3.39 -9.48
CA HIS A 50 2.16 4.67 -9.28
C HIS A 50 3.45 4.71 -10.11
N ARG A 51 3.58 5.73 -10.97
CA ARG A 51 4.64 5.80 -11.98
C ARG A 51 5.82 6.70 -11.60
N MET A 52 5.63 7.59 -10.62
CA MET A 52 6.66 8.53 -10.16
C MET A 52 7.51 7.91 -9.04
N LEU A 53 8.06 6.72 -9.31
CA LEU A 53 8.89 5.94 -8.40
C LEU A 53 9.69 4.90 -9.17
N THR A 54 10.68 4.30 -8.52
CA THR A 54 11.36 3.10 -8.98
C THR A 54 10.92 1.93 -8.11
N GLN A 55 10.63 0.78 -8.71
CA GLN A 55 10.27 -0.44 -8.00
C GLN A 55 10.78 -1.66 -8.75
N GLU A 56 11.15 -2.69 -8.01
CA GLU A 56 11.47 -4.02 -8.52
C GLU A 56 10.82 -5.02 -7.58
N ARG A 57 10.25 -6.09 -8.14
CA ARG A 57 9.68 -7.19 -7.37
C ARG A 57 10.54 -8.44 -7.50
N GLN A 58 10.49 -9.30 -6.50
CA GLN A 58 10.96 -10.66 -6.66
C GLN A 58 10.00 -11.45 -7.59
N PRO A 59 10.46 -12.55 -8.21
CA PRO A 59 9.56 -13.53 -8.81
C PRO A 59 8.51 -14.00 -7.79
N LEU A 60 7.29 -14.30 -8.25
CA LEU A 60 6.25 -14.83 -7.39
C LEU A 60 6.68 -16.20 -6.84
N THR A 61 6.35 -16.45 -5.58
CA THR A 61 6.63 -17.70 -4.87
C THR A 61 5.54 -17.93 -3.83
N THR A 62 5.35 -19.18 -3.42
CA THR A 62 4.45 -19.56 -2.33
C THR A 62 5.11 -19.58 -0.95
N ARG A 63 6.40 -19.23 -0.87
CA ARG A 63 7.24 -19.38 0.33
C ARG A 63 7.05 -18.29 1.40
N TYR A 64 6.44 -17.16 1.05
CA TYR A 64 6.17 -16.06 2.00
C TYR A 64 4.80 -16.15 2.69
N GLY A 65 4.12 -17.29 2.54
CA GLY A 65 2.76 -17.46 3.04
C GLY A 65 1.74 -16.63 2.27
N TYR A 66 0.49 -16.72 2.69
CA TYR A 66 -0.64 -16.01 2.10
C TYR A 66 -1.52 -15.41 3.20
N ASP A 67 -2.28 -14.38 2.84
CA ASP A 67 -3.29 -13.77 3.70
C ASP A 67 -4.62 -14.52 3.56
N THR A 68 -5.38 -14.62 4.64
CA THR A 68 -6.76 -15.13 4.62
C THR A 68 -7.70 -13.99 5.00
N PRO A 69 -8.59 -13.54 4.10
CA PRO A 69 -9.60 -12.56 4.45
C PRO A 69 -10.54 -13.08 5.55
N ASP A 70 -10.84 -12.26 6.55
CA ASP A 70 -11.74 -12.62 7.66
C ASP A 70 -13.11 -13.08 7.14
N GLU A 71 -13.58 -12.51 6.02
CA GLU A 71 -14.85 -12.86 5.38
C GLU A 71 -14.89 -14.31 4.88
N ILE A 72 -13.73 -14.89 4.54
CA ILE A 72 -13.63 -16.30 4.13
C ILE A 72 -13.81 -17.23 5.34
N GLU A 73 -13.26 -16.84 6.50
CA GLU A 73 -13.43 -17.59 7.74
C GLU A 73 -14.86 -17.46 8.26
N ASP A 74 -15.41 -16.24 8.28
CA ASP A 74 -16.78 -15.96 8.71
C ASP A 74 -17.81 -16.71 7.84
N ALA A 75 -17.52 -16.92 6.56
CA ALA A 75 -18.35 -17.71 5.65
C ALA A 75 -18.21 -19.23 5.84
N GLY A 76 -17.33 -19.70 6.73
CA GLY A 76 -17.04 -21.13 6.93
C GLY A 76 -16.27 -21.78 5.77
N LEU A 77 -15.66 -20.98 4.89
CA LEU A 77 -14.96 -21.44 3.70
C LEU A 77 -13.43 -21.57 3.90
N GLY A 78 -12.91 -21.22 5.09
CA GLY A 78 -11.48 -21.27 5.41
C GLY A 78 -10.81 -22.60 5.06
N ALA A 79 -11.45 -23.74 5.38
CA ALA A 79 -10.89 -25.05 5.06
C ALA A 79 -10.74 -25.30 3.54
N GLU A 80 -11.68 -24.83 2.73
CA GLU A 80 -11.59 -24.94 1.27
C GLU A 80 -10.52 -24.00 0.70
N TYR A 81 -10.49 -22.77 1.20
CA TYR A 81 -9.50 -21.76 0.84
C TYR A 81 -8.07 -22.25 1.12
N HIS A 82 -7.80 -22.73 2.33
CA HIS A 82 -6.49 -23.27 2.71
C HIS A 82 -6.09 -24.47 1.87
N ARG A 83 -7.01 -25.39 1.55
CA ARG A 83 -6.73 -26.51 0.63
C ARG A 83 -6.35 -26.01 -0.77
N ALA A 84 -7.04 -24.99 -1.29
CA ALA A 84 -6.71 -24.43 -2.60
C ALA A 84 -5.32 -23.78 -2.60
N MET A 85 -4.95 -23.05 -1.54
CA MET A 85 -3.63 -22.46 -1.40
C MET A 85 -2.54 -23.53 -1.31
N VAL A 86 -2.71 -24.55 -0.47
CA VAL A 86 -1.74 -25.68 -0.38
C VAL A 86 -1.56 -26.36 -1.73
N ARG A 87 -2.63 -26.66 -2.45
CA ARG A 87 -2.55 -27.26 -3.80
C ARG A 87 -1.77 -26.39 -4.79
N SER A 88 -1.93 -25.07 -4.71
CA SER A 88 -1.16 -24.13 -5.51
C SER A 88 0.33 -24.17 -5.14
N ALA A 89 0.67 -24.22 -3.85
CA ALA A 89 2.06 -24.34 -3.40
C ALA A 89 2.71 -25.64 -3.88
N ASP A 90 2.01 -26.76 -3.80
CA ASP A 90 2.52 -28.05 -4.28
C ASP A 90 2.77 -28.03 -5.80
N ALA A 91 1.84 -27.42 -6.56
CA ALA A 91 2.00 -27.23 -8.00
C ALA A 91 3.20 -26.31 -8.31
N PHE A 92 3.35 -25.21 -7.57
CA PHE A 92 4.47 -24.29 -7.71
C PHE A 92 5.81 -25.00 -7.50
N GLU A 93 5.99 -25.70 -6.39
CA GLU A 93 7.25 -26.40 -6.07
C GLU A 93 7.55 -27.56 -7.04
N THR A 94 6.52 -28.11 -7.69
CA THR A 94 6.71 -29.09 -8.76
C THR A 94 7.20 -28.42 -10.05
N ILE A 95 6.55 -27.36 -10.49
CA ILE A 95 6.81 -26.70 -11.79
C ILE A 95 8.11 -25.89 -11.76
N VAL A 96 8.42 -25.22 -10.65
CA VAL A 96 9.55 -24.28 -10.54
C VAL A 96 10.92 -24.93 -10.77
N LYS A 97 11.02 -26.26 -10.61
CA LYS A 97 12.25 -27.03 -10.85
C LYS A 97 12.70 -26.99 -12.30
N ASP A 98 11.75 -27.06 -13.22
CA ASP A 98 11.99 -27.11 -14.65
C ASP A 98 11.62 -25.79 -15.35
N PHE A 99 10.59 -25.09 -14.85
CA PHE A 99 9.99 -23.89 -15.46
C PHE A 99 9.82 -22.77 -14.43
N PRO A 100 10.92 -22.11 -13.99
CA PRO A 100 10.88 -21.15 -12.90
C PRO A 100 10.07 -19.87 -13.22
N HIS A 101 9.98 -19.47 -14.49
CA HIS A 101 9.22 -18.29 -14.88
C HIS A 101 7.72 -18.58 -14.98
N GLU A 102 7.36 -19.73 -15.54
CA GLU A 102 6.00 -20.21 -15.76
C GLU A 102 5.34 -20.65 -14.45
N ALA A 103 6.10 -21.17 -13.49
CA ALA A 103 5.60 -21.52 -12.16
C ALA A 103 4.84 -20.37 -11.48
N GLN A 104 5.19 -19.11 -11.78
CA GLN A 104 4.50 -17.94 -11.25
C GLN A 104 3.01 -17.89 -11.63
N TYR A 105 2.58 -18.55 -12.71
CA TYR A 105 1.18 -18.56 -13.15
C TYR A 105 0.25 -19.32 -12.21
N VAL A 106 0.78 -20.24 -11.40
CA VAL A 106 -0.04 -21.01 -10.46
C VAL A 106 -0.11 -20.38 -9.08
N VAL A 107 0.45 -19.17 -8.86
CA VAL A 107 0.47 -18.47 -7.57
C VAL A 107 -0.74 -17.52 -7.42
N PRO A 108 -1.68 -17.80 -6.50
CA PRO A 108 -2.81 -16.92 -6.18
C PRO A 108 -2.38 -15.53 -5.72
N MET A 109 -3.25 -14.54 -5.91
CA MET A 109 -2.98 -13.17 -5.48
C MET A 109 -2.81 -13.04 -3.97
N SER A 110 -3.45 -13.91 -3.20
CA SER A 110 -3.35 -14.01 -1.73
C SER A 110 -1.93 -14.23 -1.21
N TYR A 111 -1.03 -14.78 -2.03
CA TYR A 111 0.35 -15.03 -1.63
C TYR A 111 1.15 -13.74 -1.53
N ASN A 112 2.01 -13.67 -0.51
CA ASN A 112 2.87 -12.53 -0.29
C ASN A 112 4.01 -12.50 -1.32
N ILE A 113 4.29 -11.30 -1.81
CA ILE A 113 5.43 -10.97 -2.65
C ILE A 113 6.28 -9.90 -1.96
N ARG A 114 7.59 -9.98 -2.14
CA ARG A 114 8.52 -8.93 -1.69
C ARG A 114 8.91 -8.04 -2.86
N TRP A 115 8.83 -6.74 -2.66
CA TRP A 115 9.29 -5.73 -3.61
C TRP A 115 9.83 -4.51 -2.89
N TYR A 116 10.71 -3.77 -3.55
CA TYR A 116 11.14 -2.48 -3.04
C TYR A 116 10.44 -1.34 -3.78
N VAL A 117 10.31 -0.21 -3.09
CA VAL A 117 9.87 1.06 -3.67
C VAL A 117 10.87 2.14 -3.27
N HIS A 118 11.48 2.77 -4.27
CA HIS A 118 12.27 3.98 -4.12
C HIS A 118 11.50 5.18 -4.67
N ILE A 119 11.18 6.14 -3.81
CA ILE A 119 10.21 7.20 -4.11
C ILE A 119 10.65 8.52 -3.48
N ASN A 120 10.45 9.63 -4.21
CA ASN A 120 10.67 10.96 -3.65
C ASN A 120 9.50 11.38 -2.74
N LEU A 121 9.74 12.28 -1.79
CA LEU A 121 8.75 12.70 -0.80
C LEU A 121 7.49 13.28 -1.45
N ARG A 122 7.63 14.06 -2.53
CA ARG A 122 6.49 14.64 -3.24
C ARG A 122 5.54 13.57 -3.79
N ALA A 123 6.08 12.52 -4.39
CA ALA A 123 5.31 11.39 -4.90
C ALA A 123 4.79 10.50 -3.75
N LEU A 124 5.56 10.36 -2.67
CA LEU A 124 5.15 9.61 -1.49
C LEU A 124 3.94 10.22 -0.81
N ILE A 125 3.90 11.56 -0.65
CA ILE A 125 2.73 12.28 -0.12
C ILE A 125 1.48 11.95 -0.93
N TRP A 126 1.59 11.95 -2.27
CA TRP A 126 0.48 11.61 -3.14
C TRP A 126 0.03 10.15 -2.99
N LEU A 127 0.98 9.22 -2.93
CA LEU A 127 0.71 7.80 -2.73
C LEU A 127 -0.02 7.56 -1.42
N THR A 128 0.53 8.06 -0.30
CA THR A 128 -0.03 7.78 1.03
C THR A 128 -1.41 8.40 1.20
N GLU A 129 -1.62 9.66 0.80
CA GLU A 129 -2.90 10.36 0.94
C GLU A 129 -4.04 9.80 0.08
N ILE A 130 -3.73 9.12 -1.03
CA ILE A 130 -4.75 8.46 -1.88
C ILE A 130 -4.98 7.03 -1.45
N ARG A 131 -3.92 6.33 -1.05
CA ARG A 131 -4.00 4.90 -0.74
C ARG A 131 -4.41 4.62 0.69
N SER A 132 -4.43 5.63 1.57
CA SER A 132 -4.97 5.49 2.93
C SER A 132 -6.49 5.69 3.00
N THR A 133 -7.16 6.15 1.94
CA THR A 133 -8.58 6.56 2.01
C THR A 133 -9.52 5.39 2.27
N PRO A 134 -10.73 5.62 2.82
CA PRO A 134 -11.68 4.55 3.15
C PRO A 134 -12.14 3.71 1.95
N GLN A 135 -12.09 4.28 0.73
CA GLN A 135 -12.43 3.56 -0.50
C GLN A 135 -11.35 2.56 -0.93
N GLY A 136 -10.19 2.60 -0.26
CA GLY A 136 -9.08 1.70 -0.54
C GLY A 136 -9.27 0.30 0.04
N HIS A 137 -8.65 -0.69 -0.59
CA HIS A 137 -8.48 -2.03 -0.03
C HIS A 137 -7.68 -1.95 1.28
N THR A 138 -8.16 -2.62 2.33
CA THR A 138 -7.57 -2.65 3.68
C THR A 138 -6.06 -2.91 3.66
N GLY A 139 -5.64 -3.88 2.84
CA GLY A 139 -4.24 -4.22 2.63
C GLY A 139 -3.30 -3.06 2.27
N TYR A 140 -3.52 -2.42 1.10
CA TYR A 140 -2.63 -1.33 0.70
C TYR A 140 -2.84 -0.05 1.53
N ARG A 141 -3.97 0.09 2.23
CA ARG A 141 -4.17 1.15 3.22
C ARG A 141 -3.19 0.99 4.37
N LYS A 142 -3.08 -0.22 4.94
CA LYS A 142 -2.10 -0.55 5.97
C LYS A 142 -0.68 -0.24 5.48
N ILE A 143 -0.33 -0.64 4.26
CA ILE A 143 0.99 -0.31 3.67
C ILE A 143 1.21 1.21 3.61
N ALA A 144 0.24 1.99 3.10
CA ALA A 144 0.36 3.44 3.02
C ALA A 144 0.51 4.12 4.39
N GLN A 145 -0.24 3.64 5.39
CA GLN A 145 -0.15 4.11 6.77
C GLN A 145 1.20 3.77 7.39
N GLU A 146 1.72 2.56 7.18
CA GLU A 146 3.05 2.16 7.66
C GLU A 146 4.16 2.97 6.98
N MET A 147 4.08 3.23 5.68
CA MET A 147 5.02 4.12 4.99
C MET A 147 5.04 5.52 5.63
N PHE A 148 3.86 6.08 5.94
CA PHE A 148 3.76 7.35 6.65
C PHE A 148 4.45 7.28 8.03
N LYS A 149 4.13 6.28 8.86
CA LYS A 149 4.72 6.12 10.20
C LYS A 149 6.24 5.97 10.16
N LYS A 150 6.79 5.24 9.18
CA LYS A 150 8.24 5.10 9.01
C LYS A 150 8.90 6.44 8.65
N VAL A 151 8.28 7.25 7.80
CA VAL A 151 8.77 8.60 7.49
C VAL A 151 8.68 9.52 8.71
N GLU A 152 7.57 9.46 9.45
CA GLU A 152 7.40 10.24 10.68
C GLU A 152 8.48 9.94 11.72
N ALA A 153 8.85 8.67 11.88
CA ALA A 153 9.90 8.26 12.80
C ALA A 153 11.29 8.83 12.44
N VAL A 154 11.62 8.94 11.14
CA VAL A 154 12.95 9.38 10.69
C VAL A 154 13.04 10.87 10.37
N GLN A 155 11.96 11.47 9.88
CA GLN A 155 11.89 12.87 9.41
C GLN A 155 10.56 13.52 9.87
N PRO A 156 10.34 13.74 11.18
CA PRO A 156 9.05 14.21 11.71
C PRO A 156 8.57 15.52 11.10
N LEU A 157 9.49 16.44 10.79
CA LEU A 157 9.13 17.74 10.20
C LEU A 157 8.61 17.61 8.76
N LEU A 158 9.19 16.70 7.96
CA LEU A 158 8.76 16.45 6.59
C LEU A 158 7.49 15.60 6.54
N ALA A 159 7.30 14.70 7.51
CA ALA A 159 6.08 13.91 7.61
C ALA A 159 4.82 14.76 7.75
N LYS A 160 4.94 15.97 8.34
CA LYS A 160 3.82 16.93 8.45
C LYS A 160 3.26 17.38 7.09
N TYR A 161 3.98 17.22 5.99
CA TYR A 161 3.40 17.44 4.66
C TYR A 161 2.30 16.43 4.35
N MET A 162 2.37 15.20 4.86
CA MET A 162 1.38 14.13 4.65
C MET A 162 0.14 14.26 5.55
N LYS A 163 -0.32 15.49 5.79
CA LYS A 163 -1.39 15.78 6.76
C LYS A 163 -2.77 15.21 6.41
N PHE A 164 -2.96 14.71 5.19
CA PHE A 164 -4.21 14.09 4.74
C PHE A 164 -4.16 12.55 4.72
N VAL A 165 -3.10 11.95 5.29
CA VAL A 165 -3.07 10.50 5.52
C VAL A 165 -4.14 10.14 6.54
N ASP A 166 -4.96 9.18 6.16
CA ASP A 166 -6.03 8.65 6.99
C ASP A 166 -5.50 7.44 7.78
N LEU A 167 -5.34 7.61 9.08
CA LEU A 167 -4.83 6.59 10.00
C LEU A 167 -5.94 5.75 10.64
N ASN A 168 -7.21 5.98 10.30
CA ASN A 168 -8.31 5.22 10.88
C ASN A 168 -8.45 3.84 10.21
N GLU A 169 -9.02 2.91 10.95
CA GLU A 169 -9.38 1.57 10.47
C GLU A 169 -10.87 1.50 10.12
N TYR A 170 -11.19 0.73 9.08
CA TYR A 170 -12.56 0.57 8.59
C TYR A 170 -12.75 -0.88 8.22
N SER A 171 -13.72 -1.55 8.85
CA SER A 171 -14.02 -2.97 8.63
C SER A 171 -14.53 -3.27 7.22
N LEU A 172 -15.35 -2.39 6.65
CA LEU A 172 -16.07 -2.66 5.39
C LEU A 172 -15.83 -1.60 4.30
N GLY A 173 -14.59 -1.12 4.18
CA GLY A 173 -14.10 -0.23 3.09
C GLY A 173 -15.17 0.54 2.30
N ARG A 174 -15.56 -0.02 1.13
CA ARG A 174 -16.49 0.60 0.16
C ARG A 174 -17.97 0.47 0.50
N LEU A 175 -18.37 -0.39 1.45
CA LEU A 175 -19.77 -0.66 1.78
C LEU A 175 -20.52 0.62 2.15
N SER A 176 -19.91 1.46 2.98
CA SER A 176 -20.50 2.75 3.40
C SER A 176 -20.70 3.71 2.23
N SER A 177 -19.86 3.65 1.20
CA SER A 177 -20.02 4.46 -0.01
C SER A 177 -21.06 3.88 -0.97
N GLU A 178 -21.22 2.56 -1.01
CA GLU A 178 -22.25 1.87 -1.78
C GLU A 178 -23.64 2.12 -1.18
N GLN A 179 -23.79 2.01 0.15
CA GLN A 179 -25.02 2.37 0.88
C GLN A 179 -25.46 3.81 0.60
N ARG A 180 -24.52 4.77 0.67
CA ARG A 180 -24.81 6.18 0.35
C ARG A 180 -25.16 6.43 -1.12
N GLN A 181 -24.78 5.54 -2.04
CA GLN A 181 -25.20 5.62 -3.43
C GLN A 181 -26.61 5.05 -3.59
N GLU A 182 -26.93 3.94 -2.93
CA GLU A 182 -28.29 3.37 -2.90
C GLU A 182 -29.31 4.33 -2.27
N ASP A 183 -28.98 4.94 -1.13
CA ASP A 183 -29.85 5.89 -0.42
C ASP A 183 -30.21 7.14 -1.25
N LYS A 184 -29.42 7.47 -2.28
CA LYS A 184 -29.72 8.59 -3.21
C LYS A 184 -30.70 8.22 -4.31
N HIS A 185 -30.98 6.92 -4.48
CA HIS A 185 -31.90 6.39 -5.46
C HIS A 185 -33.27 6.00 -4.86
N VAL A 186 -33.46 6.23 -3.56
CA VAL A 186 -34.71 6.15 -2.82
C VAL A 186 -35.27 7.56 -2.58
#